data_AF-A0A3N5QEE2-F1
#
_entry.id   AF-A0A3N5QEE2-F1
#
_cell.length_a   1.000
_cell.length_b   1.000
_cell.length_c   1.000
_cell.angle_alpha   90.00
_cell.angle_beta   90.00
_cell.angle_gamma   90.00
#
_symmetry.space_group_name_H-M   'P 1'
#
loop_
_entity.id
_entity.type
_entity.pdbx_description
1 polymer ?
#
loop_
_entity_poly.entity_id
_entity_poly.type
_entity_poly.pdbx_seq_one_letter_code
_entity_poly.pdbx_strand_id
1 'polypeptide(L)'
;MTATPTATGAVVDFIECARLANFPAEALATAKRCIVDGLAVMLAGSTQDAGRILHDQVHGTDTRAAATVFGPRPFKTGSASAALVNGTAGHALDWDDTQLATSADRIFGLLTHPTMPPLVAALAVGEPRKISGAQLLEAFLTGFEV
;
A
#
# COMPACT_ATOMS: atom_id res chain seq x y z
N MET A 1 7.01 5.19 38.05
CA MET A 1 7.36 6.22 37.04
C MET A 1 7.04 5.63 35.68
N THR A 2 5.97 6.09 35.03
CA THR A 2 5.69 5.72 33.63
C THR A 2 6.74 6.42 32.77
N ALA A 3 7.54 5.65 32.03
CA ALA A 3 8.52 6.22 31.10
C ALA A 3 7.80 7.13 30.10
N THR A 4 8.37 8.31 29.80
CA THR A 4 7.85 9.20 28.76
C THR A 4 7.80 8.42 27.45
N PRO A 5 6.64 8.34 26.77
CA PRO A 5 6.54 7.60 25.52
C PRO A 5 7.49 8.19 24.48
N THR A 6 8.30 7.33 23.87
CA THR A 6 9.17 7.70 22.74
C THR A 6 8.36 7.69 21.45
N ALA A 7 8.81 8.41 20.42
CA ALA A 7 8.15 8.41 19.12
C ALA A 7 8.04 6.98 18.54
N THR A 8 9.12 6.19 18.62
CA THR A 8 9.10 4.78 18.21
C THR A 8 8.13 3.94 19.06
N GLY A 9 8.09 4.16 20.38
CA GLY A 9 7.15 3.47 21.27
C GLY A 9 5.70 3.75 20.90
N ALA A 10 5.35 5.02 20.63
CA ALA A 10 3.99 5.39 20.22
C ALA A 10 3.56 4.74 18.90
N VAL A 11 4.46 4.62 17.91
CA VAL A 11 4.17 3.93 16.64
C VAL A 11 3.96 2.42 16.86
N VAL A 12 4.81 1.79 17.67
CA VAL A 12 4.66 0.36 18.01
C VAL A 12 3.32 0.13 18.73
N ASP A 13 3.01 0.93 19.74
CA ASP A 13 1.76 0.84 20.49
C ASP A 13 0.54 0.99 19.57
N PHE A 14 0.59 1.95 18.63
CA PHE A 14 -0.46 2.12 17.63
C PHE A 14 -0.64 0.86 16.76
N ILE A 15 0.43 0.32 16.18
CA ILE A 15 0.37 -0.87 15.32
C ILE A 15 -0.18 -2.09 16.09
N GLU A 16 0.26 -2.29 17.34
CA GLU A 16 -0.19 -3.42 18.16
C GLU A 16 -1.66 -3.31 18.59
N CYS A 17 -2.15 -2.09 18.78
CA CYS A 17 -3.50 -1.80 19.25
C CYS A 17 -4.51 -1.50 18.14
N ALA A 18 -4.06 -1.27 16.90
CA ALA A 18 -4.92 -0.99 15.76
C ALA A 18 -5.89 -2.16 15.52
N ARG A 19 -7.19 -1.85 15.51
CA ARG A 19 -8.26 -2.81 15.21
C ARG A 19 -9.26 -2.13 14.30
N LEU A 20 -9.82 -2.85 13.34
CA LEU A 20 -10.76 -2.33 12.36
C LEU A 20 -11.93 -1.59 13.01
N ALA A 21 -12.42 -2.13 14.13
CA ALA A 21 -13.54 -1.56 14.89
C ALA A 21 -13.22 -0.22 15.58
N ASN A 22 -11.94 0.12 15.75
CA ASN A 22 -11.50 1.36 16.38
C ASN A 22 -11.34 2.51 15.38
N PHE A 23 -11.32 2.23 14.07
CA PHE A 23 -11.21 3.27 13.05
C PHE A 23 -12.56 4.00 12.86
N PRO A 24 -12.54 5.33 12.69
CA PRO A 24 -13.76 6.10 12.41
C PRO A 24 -14.47 5.61 11.14
N ALA A 25 -15.80 5.69 11.13
CA ALA A 25 -16.61 5.28 9.97
C ALA A 25 -16.22 6.02 8.67
N GLU A 26 -15.83 7.29 8.78
CA GLU A 26 -15.34 8.08 7.65
C GLU A 26 -14.01 7.53 7.12
N ALA A 27 -13.05 7.20 7.99
CA ALA A 27 -11.78 6.60 7.60
C ALA A 27 -12.00 5.26 6.88
N LEU A 28 -12.93 4.42 7.35
CA LEU A 28 -13.32 3.17 6.69
C LEU A 28 -13.91 3.40 5.29
N ALA A 29 -14.71 4.46 5.12
CA ALA A 29 -15.30 4.81 3.83
C ALA A 29 -14.25 5.35 2.85
N THR A 30 -13.38 6.24 3.32
CA THR A 30 -12.29 6.83 2.53
C THR A 30 -11.27 5.77 2.13
N ALA A 31 -10.86 4.90 3.05
CA ALA A 31 -9.92 3.81 2.74
C ALA A 31 -10.42 2.90 1.62
N LYS A 32 -11.72 2.57 1.59
CA LYS A 32 -12.28 1.80 0.48
C LYS A 32 -12.18 2.53 -0.86
N ARG A 33 -12.35 3.87 -0.88
CA ARG A 33 -12.16 4.67 -2.10
C ARG A 33 -10.70 4.68 -2.52
N CYS A 34 -9.78 4.93 -1.59
CA CYS A 34 -8.34 4.87 -1.82
C CYS A 34 -7.90 3.51 -2.38
N ILE A 35 -8.40 2.40 -1.82
CA ILE A 35 -8.07 1.05 -2.32
C ILE A 35 -8.58 0.86 -3.76
N VAL A 36 -9.82 1.28 -4.06
CA VAL A 36 -10.38 1.15 -5.41
C VAL A 36 -9.61 2.01 -6.41
N ASP A 37 -9.27 3.25 -6.03
CA ASP A 37 -8.47 4.18 -6.83
C ASP A 37 -7.05 3.63 -7.08
N GLY A 38 -6.36 3.21 -6.01
CA GLY A 38 -5.03 2.60 -6.05
C GLY A 38 -4.96 1.38 -6.96
N LEU A 39 -6.00 0.52 -6.95
CA LEU A 39 -6.10 -0.61 -7.88
C LEU A 39 -6.28 -0.14 -9.34
N ALA A 40 -7.07 0.91 -9.57
CA ALA A 40 -7.30 1.45 -10.91
C ALA A 40 -6.02 2.05 -11.51
N VAL A 41 -5.32 2.91 -10.77
CA VAL A 41 -4.05 3.51 -11.24
C VAL A 41 -2.94 2.48 -11.37
N MET A 42 -2.91 1.45 -10.52
CA MET A 42 -1.99 0.31 -10.68
C MET A 42 -2.23 -0.46 -11.97
N LEU A 43 -3.49 -0.73 -12.33
CA LEU A 43 -3.81 -1.39 -13.59
C LEU A 43 -3.45 -0.50 -14.79
N ALA A 44 -3.74 0.81 -14.74
CA ALA A 44 -3.37 1.75 -15.79
C ALA A 44 -1.84 1.89 -15.94
N GLY A 45 -1.13 1.95 -14.82
CA GLY A 45 0.33 2.07 -14.78
C GLY A 45 1.06 0.78 -15.19
N SER A 46 0.42 -0.38 -15.06
CA SER A 46 0.97 -1.66 -15.53
C SER A 46 1.15 -1.73 -17.06
N THR A 47 0.53 -0.81 -17.81
CA THR A 47 0.72 -0.67 -19.26
C THR A 47 1.81 0.34 -19.63
N GLN A 48 2.44 1.00 -18.65
CA GLN A 48 3.50 1.98 -18.88
C GLN A 48 4.88 1.32 -18.84
N ASP A 49 5.88 2.00 -19.40
CA ASP A 49 7.24 1.49 -19.48
C ASP A 49 7.84 1.15 -18.10
N ALA A 50 7.60 1.97 -17.08
CA ALA A 50 8.07 1.70 -15.72
C ALA A 50 7.57 0.36 -15.18
N GLY A 51 6.26 0.10 -15.29
CA GLY A 51 5.65 -1.17 -14.90
C GLY A 51 6.15 -2.35 -15.73
N ARG A 52 6.30 -2.17 -17.05
CA ARG A 52 6.79 -3.21 -17.97
C ARG A 52 8.24 -3.60 -17.70
N ILE A 53 9.12 -2.62 -17.45
CA ILE A 53 10.55 -2.86 -17.17
C ILE A 53 10.70 -3.71 -15.90
N LEU A 54 10.01 -3.36 -14.81
CA LEU A 54 10.09 -4.15 -13.59
C LEU A 54 9.39 -5.50 -13.70
N HIS A 55 8.27 -5.57 -14.43
CA HIS A 55 7.66 -6.86 -14.76
C HIS A 55 8.69 -7.79 -15.40
N ASP A 56 9.36 -7.35 -16.47
CA ASP A 56 10.30 -8.19 -17.22
C ASP A 56 11.56 -8.53 -16.40
N GLN A 57 11.98 -7.64 -15.50
CA GLN A 57 13.07 -7.91 -14.55
C GLN A 57 12.71 -8.98 -13.52
N VAL A 58 11.46 -9.03 -13.05
CA VAL A 58 11.01 -9.95 -11.99
C VAL A 58 10.50 -11.27 -12.56
N HIS A 59 9.98 -11.27 -13.79
CA HIS A 59 9.38 -12.45 -14.38
C HIS A 59 10.40 -13.61 -14.51
N GLY A 60 10.09 -14.74 -13.89
CA GLY A 60 10.95 -15.93 -13.92
C GLY A 60 12.18 -15.89 -13.00
N THR A 61 12.44 -14.80 -12.27
CA THR A 61 13.59 -14.71 -11.35
C THR A 61 13.30 -15.22 -9.93
N ASP A 62 12.02 -15.34 -9.59
CA ASP A 62 11.56 -15.87 -8.29
C ASP A 62 10.42 -16.85 -8.49
N THR A 63 10.64 -18.10 -8.06
CA THR A 63 9.71 -19.22 -8.22
C THR A 63 8.75 -19.37 -7.06
N ARG A 64 8.87 -18.54 -6.01
CA ARG A 64 7.93 -18.50 -4.89
C ARG A 64 6.62 -17.90 -5.43
N ALA A 65 5.71 -18.72 -5.92
CA ALA A 65 4.41 -18.29 -6.48
C ALA A 65 3.43 -17.78 -5.38
N ALA A 66 3.87 -16.82 -4.56
CA ALA A 66 3.21 -16.39 -3.33
C ALA A 66 2.18 -15.28 -3.54
N ALA A 67 2.52 -14.29 -4.38
CA ALA A 67 1.70 -13.10 -4.61
C ALA A 67 1.64 -12.74 -6.10
N THR A 68 0.55 -12.10 -6.50
CA THR A 68 0.24 -11.76 -7.88
C THR A 68 0.79 -10.40 -8.28
N VAL A 69 1.47 -10.36 -9.42
CA VAL A 69 1.72 -9.13 -10.18
C VAL A 69 0.53 -8.87 -11.10
N PHE A 70 -0.09 -7.70 -10.98
CA PHE A 70 -1.25 -7.32 -11.77
C PHE A 70 -0.85 -6.72 -13.13
N GLY A 71 -1.79 -6.71 -14.08
CA GLY A 71 -1.63 -6.07 -15.38
C GLY A 71 -1.87 -7.02 -16.57
N PRO A 72 -1.48 -6.61 -17.80
CA PRO A 72 -1.76 -7.35 -19.02
C PRO A 72 -1.16 -8.76 -19.11
N ARG A 73 -0.05 -9.00 -18.39
CA ARG A 73 0.64 -10.28 -18.31
C ARG A 73 0.75 -10.71 -16.84
N PRO A 74 -0.35 -11.14 -16.21
CA PRO A 74 -0.32 -11.45 -14.78
C PRO A 74 0.52 -12.71 -14.53
N PHE A 75 1.29 -12.71 -13.45
CA PHE A 75 2.04 -13.87 -12.96
C PHE A 75 2.21 -13.83 -11.44
N LYS A 76 2.65 -14.93 -10.85
CA LYS A 76 2.94 -15.00 -9.41
C LYS A 76 4.44 -15.03 -9.13
N THR A 77 4.85 -14.35 -8.07
CA THR A 77 6.24 -14.22 -7.60
C THR A 77 6.26 -14.02 -6.07
N GLY A 78 7.43 -13.85 -5.46
CA GLY A 78 7.55 -13.61 -4.03
C GLY A 78 6.87 -12.31 -3.62
N SER A 79 6.31 -12.24 -2.41
CA SER A 79 5.53 -11.08 -1.94
C SER A 79 6.26 -9.74 -2.08
N ALA A 80 7.57 -9.68 -1.77
CA ALA A 80 8.35 -8.45 -1.93
C ALA A 80 8.45 -8.01 -3.39
N SER A 81 8.70 -8.94 -4.31
CA SER A 81 8.79 -8.64 -5.74
C SER A 81 7.43 -8.26 -6.34
N ALA A 82 6.35 -8.93 -5.91
CA ALA A 82 5.01 -8.56 -6.33
C ALA A 82 4.64 -7.14 -5.86
N ALA A 83 4.93 -6.81 -4.59
CA ALA A 83 4.72 -5.48 -4.04
C ALA A 83 5.55 -4.42 -4.79
N LEU A 84 6.80 -4.71 -5.12
CA LEU A 84 7.67 -3.82 -5.90
C LEU A 84 7.05 -3.50 -7.27
N VAL A 85 6.70 -4.51 -8.06
CA VAL A 85 6.16 -4.31 -9.42
C VAL A 85 4.81 -3.59 -9.36
N ASN A 86 3.90 -4.02 -8.48
CA ASN A 86 2.58 -3.41 -8.33
C ASN A 86 2.67 -1.97 -7.81
N GLY A 87 3.61 -1.68 -6.90
CA GLY A 87 3.84 -0.33 -6.37
C GLY A 87 4.37 0.61 -7.45
N THR A 88 5.36 0.16 -8.22
CA THR A 88 5.89 0.91 -9.36
C THR A 88 4.80 1.16 -10.40
N ALA A 89 3.96 0.17 -10.69
CA ALA A 89 2.81 0.38 -11.58
C ALA A 89 1.84 1.41 -11.01
N GLY A 90 1.48 1.34 -9.73
CA GLY A 90 0.57 2.30 -9.08
C GLY A 90 0.99 3.77 -9.20
N HIS A 91 2.29 4.04 -9.16
CA HIS A 91 2.83 5.40 -9.24
C HIS A 91 3.37 5.76 -10.64
N ALA A 92 3.26 4.86 -11.64
CA ALA A 92 3.91 5.04 -12.94
C ALA A 92 3.40 6.26 -13.74
N LEU A 93 2.19 6.74 -13.43
CA LEU A 93 1.53 7.86 -14.11
C LEU A 93 1.48 9.14 -13.26
N ASP A 94 1.97 9.11 -12.01
CA ASP A 94 1.81 10.21 -11.05
C ASP A 94 0.32 10.62 -10.88
N TRP A 95 -0.55 9.60 -10.79
CA TRP A 95 -2.01 9.74 -10.72
C TRP A 95 -2.61 9.14 -9.45
N ASP A 96 -1.79 8.50 -8.61
CA ASP A 96 -2.21 8.05 -7.30
C ASP A 96 -2.46 9.24 -6.37
N ASP A 97 -3.24 8.96 -5.31
CA ASP A 97 -3.73 9.99 -4.42
C ASP A 97 -2.62 10.76 -3.69
N THR A 98 -2.98 11.96 -3.23
CA THR A 98 -2.05 12.87 -2.55
C THR A 98 -2.60 13.25 -1.19
N GLN A 99 -1.74 13.21 -0.17
CA GLN A 99 -2.01 13.82 1.12
C GLN A 99 -1.46 15.24 1.11
N LEU A 100 -2.31 16.21 1.43
CA LEU A 100 -1.88 17.59 1.55
C LEU A 100 -1.20 17.85 2.89
N ALA A 101 -0.10 18.59 2.86
CA ALA A 101 0.56 19.09 4.06
C ALA A 101 -0.23 20.27 4.62
N THR A 102 -0.59 20.19 5.91
CA THR A 102 -1.29 21.26 6.62
C THR A 102 -0.35 22.13 7.47
N SER A 103 0.93 21.80 7.52
CA SER A 103 1.94 22.55 8.29
C SER A 103 2.48 23.74 7.49
N ALA A 104 2.68 24.87 8.18
CA ALA A 104 3.05 26.14 7.57
C ALA A 104 4.45 26.13 6.90
N ASP A 105 5.31 25.17 7.25
CA ASP A 105 6.66 25.00 6.72
C ASP A 105 6.72 24.16 5.42
N ARG A 106 5.59 23.61 4.96
CA ARG A 106 5.50 22.79 3.73
C ARG A 106 4.90 23.61 2.59
N ILE A 107 5.73 24.51 2.03
CA ILE A 107 5.38 25.56 1.05
C ILE A 107 4.65 25.03 -0.21
N PHE A 108 4.89 23.78 -0.62
CA PHE A 108 4.30 23.19 -1.85
C PHE A 108 3.01 22.39 -1.61
N GLY A 109 2.54 22.28 -0.36
CA GLY A 109 1.24 21.69 -0.04
C GLY A 109 1.09 20.18 -0.22
N LEU A 110 2.03 19.48 -0.87
CA LEU A 110 2.08 18.01 -0.93
C LEU A 110 2.88 17.44 0.24
N LEU A 111 2.32 16.45 0.93
CA LEU A 111 3.03 15.68 1.95
C LEU A 111 3.56 14.35 1.38
N THR A 112 2.70 13.53 0.80
CA THR A 112 3.05 12.19 0.29
C THR A 112 1.95 11.62 -0.63
N HIS A 113 2.24 10.48 -1.28
CA HIS A 113 1.25 9.61 -1.93
C HIS A 113 0.99 8.38 -1.02
N PRO A 114 -0.06 8.42 -0.18
CA PRO A 114 -0.16 7.54 0.97
C PRO A 114 -0.74 6.16 0.65
N THR A 115 -1.48 5.98 -0.45
CA THR A 115 -2.20 4.72 -0.69
C THR A 115 -1.30 3.59 -1.16
N MET A 116 -0.39 3.86 -2.10
CA MET A 116 0.31 2.79 -2.80
C MET A 116 1.17 1.91 -1.88
N PRO A 117 2.01 2.46 -0.98
CA PRO A 117 2.87 1.65 -0.13
C PRO A 117 2.12 0.63 0.77
N PRO A 118 1.13 1.03 1.61
CA PRO A 118 0.41 0.08 2.45
C PRO A 118 -0.48 -0.86 1.63
N LEU A 119 -1.05 -0.41 0.51
CA LEU A 119 -1.91 -1.25 -0.33
C LEU A 119 -1.15 -2.43 -0.93
N VAL A 120 -0.01 -2.19 -1.57
CA VAL A 120 0.75 -3.26 -2.24
C VAL A 120 1.40 -4.21 -1.25
N ALA A 121 1.83 -3.69 -0.09
CA ALA A 121 2.33 -4.51 1.00
C ALA A 121 1.23 -5.45 1.54
N ALA A 122 0.05 -4.91 1.82
CA ALA A 122 -1.06 -5.69 2.37
C ALA A 122 -1.59 -6.74 1.37
N LEU A 123 -1.71 -6.40 0.09
CA LEU A 123 -2.09 -7.35 -0.97
C LEU A 123 -1.05 -8.48 -1.10
N ALA A 124 0.24 -8.14 -1.23
CA ALA A 124 1.26 -9.13 -1.52
C ALA A 124 1.56 -10.06 -0.34
N VAL A 125 1.49 -9.56 0.90
CA VAL A 125 1.65 -10.38 2.11
C VAL A 125 0.35 -11.12 2.45
N GLY A 126 -0.80 -10.51 2.16
CA GLY A 126 -2.12 -11.04 2.46
C GLY A 126 -2.57 -12.20 1.57
N GLU A 127 -2.25 -12.15 0.28
CA GLU A 127 -2.65 -13.17 -0.69
C GLU A 127 -2.26 -14.61 -0.28
N PRO A 128 -0.97 -14.93 0.02
CA PRO A 128 -0.61 -16.29 0.40
C PRO A 128 -1.21 -16.71 1.75
N ARG A 129 -1.58 -15.74 2.60
CA ARG A 129 -2.21 -15.97 3.91
C ARG A 129 -3.73 -16.08 3.82
N LYS A 130 -4.33 -15.86 2.64
CA LYS A 130 -5.79 -15.88 2.40
C LYS A 130 -6.54 -14.98 3.38
N ILE A 131 -6.04 -13.76 3.60
CA ILE A 131 -6.67 -12.80 4.50
C ILE A 131 -8.05 -12.40 3.99
N SER A 132 -8.97 -12.11 4.91
CA SER A 132 -10.28 -11.54 4.59
C SER A 132 -10.17 -10.08 4.15
N GLY A 133 -11.20 -9.56 3.50
CA GLY A 133 -11.29 -8.13 3.17
C GLY A 133 -11.26 -7.21 4.40
N ALA A 134 -11.77 -7.67 5.54
CA ALA A 134 -11.69 -6.93 6.81
C ALA A 134 -10.24 -6.81 7.30
N GLN A 135 -9.47 -7.90 7.23
CA GLN A 135 -8.04 -7.89 7.59
C GLN A 135 -7.21 -7.06 6.60
N LEU A 136 -7.55 -7.10 5.31
CA LEU A 136 -6.92 -6.22 4.31
C LEU A 136 -7.16 -4.74 4.64
N LEU A 137 -8.41 -4.38 4.96
CA LEU A 137 -8.78 -3.01 5.28
C LEU A 137 -8.10 -2.52 6.58
N GLU A 138 -8.02 -3.38 7.60
CA GLU A 138 -7.31 -3.09 8.86
C GLU A 138 -5.81 -2.87 8.60
N ALA A 139 -5.17 -3.75 7.84
CA ALA A 139 -3.74 -3.64 7.52
C ALA A 139 -3.44 -2.39 6.67
N PHE A 140 -4.29 -2.08 5.69
CA PHE A 140 -4.18 -0.87 4.87
C PHE A 140 -4.28 0.39 5.72
N LEU A 141 -5.32 0.51 6.55
CA LEU A 141 -5.52 1.67 7.43
C LEU A 141 -4.40 1.82 8.45
N THR A 142 -3.92 0.72 9.03
CA THR A 142 -2.80 0.74 9.97
C THR A 142 -1.54 1.25 9.29
N GLY A 143 -1.24 0.80 8.07
CA GLY A 143 -0.07 1.28 7.33
C GLY A 143 -0.23 2.67 6.71
N PHE A 144 -1.45 3.14 6.50
CA PHE A 144 -1.74 4.49 6.01
C PHE A 144 -1.57 5.55 7.10
N GLU A 145 -1.90 5.21 8.36
CA GLU A 145 -1.79 6.12 9.50
C GLU A 145 -0.35 6.28 10.04
N VAL A 146 0.48 5.24 9.89
CA VAL A 146 1.91 5.24 10.29
C VAL A 146 2.75 6.06 9.32
#